data_AF-A0A3D3C0G2-F1
#
_entry.id   AF-A0A3D3C0G2-F1
#
_cell.length_a   1.000
_cell.length_b   1.000
_cell.length_c   1.000
_cell.angle_alpha   90.00
_cell.angle_beta   90.00
_cell.angle_gamma   90.00
#
_symmetry.space_group_name_H-M   'P 1'
#
loop_
_entity.id
_entity.type
_entity.pdbx_description
1 polymer ?
#
loop_
_entity_poly.entity_id
_entity_poly.type
_entity_poly.pdbx_seq_one_letter_code
_entity_poly.pdbx_strand_id
1 'polypeptide(L)'
;NFGNLALTTLIDPQAATSNYVSPHRFTGRISYGHEFIPGNETRFTMFMYRKQGQPASHVMSSSDLEGGGFFGRHQLYIPGLNDSNVVIAPGFDVDGWARFVQDNGYAEFAGGFVPRNQNFSDWSTRVDFRIDQELPLFFGTQARAYLKIYNVLNMLNDSWGRQSDAFFFNQQVVTASLDSQNRYVFEDFRNRSLTDLRENATLYEIRMGIQFEF
;
A
#
# COMPACT_ATOMS: atom_id res chain seq x y z
N ASN A 1 -16.75 14.35 -8.26
CA ASN A 1 -15.32 14.03 -8.50
C ASN A 1 -15.27 12.55 -8.90
N PHE A 2 -15.34 12.28 -10.21
CA PHE A 2 -15.44 10.92 -10.77
C PHE A 2 -14.10 10.41 -11.34
N GLY A 3 -13.01 11.18 -11.17
CA GLY A 3 -11.73 10.90 -11.85
C GLY A 3 -11.03 9.62 -11.39
N ASN A 4 -11.25 9.17 -10.15
CA ASN A 4 -10.64 7.97 -9.56
C ASN A 4 -11.62 6.80 -9.39
N LEU A 5 -12.78 6.85 -10.06
CA LEU A 5 -13.79 5.79 -9.99
C LEU A 5 -13.57 4.82 -11.15
N ALA A 6 -13.17 3.59 -10.83
CA ALA A 6 -13.13 2.48 -11.78
C ALA A 6 -14.56 1.94 -12.02
N LEU A 7 -14.94 1.82 -13.28
CA LEU A 7 -16.29 1.47 -13.74
C LEU A 7 -16.21 0.38 -14.80
N THR A 8 -17.29 -0.39 -14.93
CA THR A 8 -17.55 -1.25 -16.09
C THR A 8 -18.39 -0.52 -17.15
N THR A 9 -19.15 0.50 -16.72
CA THR A 9 -20.00 1.34 -17.55
C THR A 9 -20.15 2.72 -16.91
N LEU A 10 -20.24 3.77 -17.74
CA LEU A 10 -20.40 5.15 -17.25
C LEU A 10 -21.73 5.41 -16.53
N ILE A 11 -22.77 4.62 -16.83
CA ILE A 11 -24.15 4.91 -16.43
C ILE A 11 -24.67 4.06 -15.27
N ASP A 12 -23.91 3.06 -14.81
CA ASP A 12 -24.33 2.16 -13.73
C ASP A 12 -23.17 1.77 -12.80
N PRO A 13 -22.75 2.67 -11.89
CA PRO A 13 -21.69 2.39 -10.93
C PRO A 13 -22.16 1.36 -9.90
N GLN A 14 -21.55 0.18 -9.93
CA GLN A 14 -21.81 -0.89 -8.97
C GLN A 14 -21.19 -0.59 -7.60
N ALA A 15 -21.84 -1.10 -6.53
CA ALA A 15 -21.32 -1.01 -5.18
C ALA A 15 -19.97 -1.73 -5.08
N ALA A 16 -19.00 -1.08 -4.45
CA ALA A 16 -17.63 -1.59 -4.30
C ALA A 16 -16.97 -1.00 -3.04
N THR A 17 -15.86 -1.58 -2.61
CA THR A 17 -15.05 -1.05 -1.51
C THR A 17 -14.66 0.40 -1.80
N SER A 18 -14.84 1.28 -0.82
CA SER A 18 -14.49 2.70 -0.96
C SER A 18 -12.97 2.91 -0.99
N ASN A 19 -12.49 3.86 -1.80
CA ASN A 19 -11.09 4.32 -1.75
C ASN A 19 -10.70 4.88 -0.36
N TYR A 20 -11.69 5.17 0.50
CA TYR A 20 -11.52 5.74 1.83
C TYR A 20 -11.80 4.73 2.96
N VAL A 21 -11.88 3.44 2.64
CA VAL A 21 -12.05 2.43 3.70
C VAL A 21 -10.84 2.51 4.63
N SER A 22 -11.07 2.42 5.93
CA SER A 22 -9.97 2.15 6.87
C SER A 22 -9.88 0.63 7.02
N PRO A 23 -8.87 -0.03 6.43
CA PRO A 23 -8.73 -1.47 6.54
C PRO A 23 -8.16 -1.84 7.93
N HIS A 24 -7.68 -3.08 8.07
CA HIS A 24 -7.18 -3.57 9.35
C HIS A 24 -5.94 -2.81 9.85
N ARG A 25 -5.93 -2.50 11.14
CA ARG A 25 -4.80 -1.89 11.83
C ARG A 25 -4.65 -2.49 13.22
N PHE A 26 -3.45 -2.99 13.50
CA PHE A 26 -3.06 -3.50 14.81
C PHE A 26 -2.01 -2.58 15.41
N THR A 27 -2.15 -2.26 16.69
CA THR A 27 -1.19 -1.43 17.43
C THR A 27 -0.87 -2.08 18.76
N GLY A 28 0.39 -1.98 19.19
CA GLY A 28 0.86 -2.50 20.46
C GLY A 28 1.82 -1.54 21.13
N ARG A 29 1.82 -1.54 22.46
CA ARG A 29 2.78 -0.82 23.28
C ARG A 29 3.26 -1.71 24.40
N ILE A 30 4.58 -1.80 24.56
CA ILE A 30 5.21 -2.50 25.69
C ILE A 30 6.09 -1.49 26.41
N SER A 31 6.05 -1.49 27.74
CA SER A 31 6.88 -0.61 28.56
C SER A 31 7.43 -1.40 29.74
N TYR A 32 8.73 -1.23 29.99
CA TYR A 32 9.46 -1.90 31.07
C TYR A 32 10.33 -0.87 31.79
N GLY A 33 10.16 -0.76 33.10
CA GLY A 33 10.92 0.13 33.97
C GLY A 33 11.85 -0.67 34.88
N HIS A 34 13.09 -0.22 35.02
CA HIS A 34 14.07 -0.81 35.92
C HIS A 34 15.06 0.24 36.41
N GLU A 35 15.41 0.19 37.70
CA GLU A 35 16.42 1.05 38.31
C GLU A 35 17.80 0.40 38.19
N PHE A 36 18.53 0.69 37.12
CA PHE A 36 19.96 0.34 37.04
C PHE A 36 20.82 1.29 37.90
N ILE A 37 20.29 2.48 38.18
CA ILE A 37 20.88 3.46 39.09
C ILE A 37 19.90 3.63 40.26
N PRO A 38 20.32 3.42 41.52
CA PRO A 38 19.43 3.54 42.66
C PRO A 38 18.72 4.90 42.70
N GLY A 39 17.38 4.89 42.73
CA GLY A 39 16.57 6.10 42.76
C GLY A 39 16.43 6.83 41.41
N ASN A 40 16.86 6.21 40.31
CA ASN A 40 16.79 6.78 38.96
C ASN A 40 16.36 5.72 37.94
N GLU A 41 15.09 5.76 37.53
CA GLU A 41 14.52 4.73 36.65
C GLU A 41 15.09 4.84 35.23
N THR A 42 15.43 3.68 34.64
CA THR A 42 15.49 3.49 33.19
C THR A 42 14.21 2.87 32.69
N ARG A 43 13.59 3.50 31.69
CA ARG A 43 12.38 3.03 31.05
C ARG A 43 12.63 2.72 29.59
N PHE A 44 12.33 1.49 29.21
CA PHE A 44 12.26 1.05 27.82
C PHE A 44 10.81 1.06 27.37
N THR A 45 10.53 1.69 26.24
CA THR A 45 9.21 1.72 25.62
C THR A 45 9.33 1.29 24.17
N MET A 46 8.54 0.28 23.79
CA MET A 46 8.35 -0.11 22.41
C MET A 46 6.92 0.22 21.98
N PHE A 47 6.78 0.82 20.82
CA PHE A 47 5.50 1.00 20.14
C PHE A 47 5.56 0.31 18.79
N MET A 48 4.50 -0.41 18.43
CA MET A 48 4.39 -1.03 17.13
C MET A 48 3.05 -0.76 16.47
N TYR A 49 3.06 -0.71 15.14
CA TYR A 49 1.84 -0.92 14.37
C TYR A 49 2.09 -1.82 13.17
N ARG A 50 1.03 -2.51 12.75
CA ARG A 50 0.91 -3.18 11.47
C ARG A 50 -0.43 -2.81 10.86
N LYS A 51 -0.41 -2.13 9.72
CA LYS A 51 -1.62 -1.66 9.01
C LYS A 51 -1.67 -2.25 7.62
N GLN A 52 -2.85 -2.66 7.19
CA GLN A 52 -3.11 -3.05 5.81
C GLN A 52 -3.02 -1.81 4.92
N GLY A 53 -2.52 -1.97 3.70
CA GLY A 53 -2.53 -0.91 2.70
C GLY A 53 -3.95 -0.56 2.28
N GLN A 54 -4.09 0.61 1.65
CA GLN A 54 -5.37 1.09 1.14
C GLN A 54 -5.84 0.23 -0.04
N PRO A 55 -7.17 0.09 -0.25
CA PRO A 55 -7.66 -0.63 -1.40
C PRO A 55 -7.34 0.13 -2.69
N ALA A 56 -7.05 -0.61 -3.76
CA ALA A 56 -6.75 -0.07 -5.07
C ALA A 56 -7.19 -1.04 -6.18
N SER A 57 -7.23 -0.55 -7.41
CA SER A 57 -7.67 -1.32 -8.57
C SER A 57 -6.60 -1.33 -9.67
N HIS A 58 -6.37 -2.52 -10.24
CA HIS A 58 -5.82 -2.64 -11.57
C HIS A 58 -6.92 -2.41 -12.60
N VAL A 59 -6.57 -1.75 -13.68
CA VAL A 59 -7.51 -1.27 -14.71
C VAL A 59 -6.91 -1.46 -16.09
N MET A 60 -7.75 -1.34 -17.12
CA MET A 60 -7.29 -1.23 -18.51
C MET A 60 -7.54 0.16 -19.06
N SER A 61 -6.90 0.50 -20.19
CA SER A 61 -7.10 1.80 -20.82
C SER A 61 -8.57 2.02 -21.16
N SER A 62 -8.99 3.28 -21.08
CA SER A 62 -10.38 3.67 -21.31
C SER A 62 -10.54 4.56 -22.55
N SER A 63 -9.49 4.78 -23.35
CA SER A 63 -9.49 5.76 -24.46
C SER A 63 -10.58 5.51 -25.49
N ASP A 64 -10.83 4.25 -25.85
CA ASP A 64 -11.87 3.85 -26.81
C ASP A 64 -13.14 3.33 -26.13
N LEU A 65 -13.13 3.23 -24.79
CA LEU A 65 -14.19 2.59 -23.99
C LEU A 65 -15.05 3.62 -23.24
N GLU A 66 -14.45 4.71 -22.78
CA GLU A 66 -15.11 5.73 -21.97
C GLU A 66 -14.79 7.14 -22.48
N GLY A 67 -15.84 7.89 -22.85
CA GLY A 67 -15.71 9.28 -23.30
C GLY A 67 -15.00 10.15 -22.24
N GLY A 68 -13.84 10.72 -22.60
CA GLY A 68 -13.06 11.59 -21.72
C GLY A 68 -11.77 11.01 -21.16
N GLY A 69 -11.34 9.82 -21.60
CA GLY A 69 -9.95 9.42 -21.89
C GLY A 69 -8.84 9.54 -20.82
N PHE A 70 -9.12 10.00 -19.61
CA PHE A 70 -8.08 10.23 -18.60
C PHE A 70 -8.10 9.15 -17.50
N PHE A 71 -6.95 8.46 -17.38
CA PHE A 71 -6.49 7.64 -16.23
C PHE A 71 -7.22 6.31 -15.94
N GLY A 72 -7.37 5.43 -16.94
CA GLY A 72 -7.63 4.00 -16.67
C GLY A 72 -8.87 3.77 -15.80
N ARG A 73 -10.01 4.28 -16.24
CA ARG A 73 -11.25 4.14 -15.47
C ARG A 73 -11.99 2.84 -15.75
N HIS A 74 -11.57 2.10 -16.77
CA HIS A 74 -12.21 0.86 -17.15
C HIS A 74 -11.69 -0.31 -16.32
N GLN A 75 -12.57 -1.03 -15.64
CA GLN A 75 -12.19 -2.19 -14.84
C GLN A 75 -11.44 -3.23 -15.68
N LEU A 76 -10.47 -3.90 -15.05
CA LEU A 76 -9.68 -4.91 -15.73
C LEU A 76 -10.54 -6.12 -16.07
N TYR A 77 -10.62 -6.48 -17.34
CA TYR A 77 -11.25 -7.72 -17.79
C TYR A 77 -10.24 -8.86 -17.78
N ILE A 78 -10.62 -10.02 -17.25
CA ILE A 78 -9.79 -11.23 -17.24
C ILE A 78 -10.37 -12.21 -18.26
N PRO A 79 -9.69 -12.44 -19.40
CA PRO A 79 -10.21 -13.35 -20.42
C PRO A 79 -10.35 -14.78 -19.89
N GLY A 80 -11.45 -15.44 -20.23
CA GLY A 80 -11.62 -16.88 -20.02
C GLY A 80 -10.81 -17.73 -21.02
N LEU A 81 -10.86 -19.05 -20.85
CA LEU A 81 -10.33 -19.97 -21.86
C LEU A 81 -11.15 -19.84 -23.15
N ASN A 82 -10.49 -19.55 -24.28
CA ASN A 82 -11.12 -19.34 -25.59
C ASN A 82 -12.18 -18.23 -25.60
N ASP A 83 -11.93 -17.14 -24.86
CA ASP A 83 -12.85 -16.02 -24.75
C ASP A 83 -13.04 -15.28 -26.08
N SER A 84 -14.25 -15.30 -26.64
CA SER A 84 -14.55 -14.62 -27.90
C SER A 84 -14.64 -13.10 -27.76
N ASN A 85 -14.61 -12.56 -26.54
CA ASN A 85 -14.67 -11.12 -26.29
C ASN A 85 -13.28 -10.44 -26.36
N VAL A 86 -12.19 -11.22 -26.46
CA VAL A 86 -10.83 -10.69 -26.39
C VAL A 86 -10.00 -11.17 -27.56
N VAL A 87 -9.30 -10.23 -28.18
CA VAL A 87 -8.30 -10.46 -29.22
C VAL A 87 -6.94 -10.05 -28.65
N ILE A 88 -5.97 -10.95 -28.68
CA ILE A 88 -4.61 -10.65 -28.25
C ILE A 88 -3.84 -10.08 -29.44
N ALA A 89 -3.37 -8.84 -29.34
CA ALA A 89 -2.61 -8.21 -30.41
C ALA A 89 -1.18 -8.80 -30.50
N PRO A 90 -0.53 -8.70 -31.68
CA PRO A 90 0.87 -9.07 -31.81
C PRO A 90 1.75 -8.27 -30.82
N GLY A 91 2.59 -8.97 -30.05
CA GLY A 91 3.53 -8.36 -29.11
C GLY A 91 3.03 -8.23 -27.67
N PHE A 92 1.77 -8.59 -27.37
CA PHE A 92 1.28 -8.68 -26.00
C PHE A 92 2.01 -9.79 -25.22
N ASP A 93 2.53 -9.48 -24.03
CA ASP A 93 3.23 -10.43 -23.16
C ASP A 93 2.24 -11.36 -22.46
N VAL A 94 1.82 -12.43 -23.16
CA VAL A 94 0.85 -13.42 -22.66
C VAL A 94 1.38 -14.15 -21.42
N ASP A 95 2.67 -14.50 -21.38
CA ASP A 95 3.25 -15.23 -20.26
C ASP A 95 3.35 -14.34 -19.02
N GLY A 96 3.77 -13.09 -19.18
CA GLY A 96 3.78 -12.09 -18.12
C GLY A 96 2.39 -11.80 -17.59
N TRP A 97 1.40 -11.66 -18.48
CA TRP A 97 0.00 -11.49 -18.11
C TRP A 97 -0.54 -12.70 -17.33
N ALA A 98 -0.25 -13.93 -17.76
CA ALA A 98 -0.70 -15.13 -17.06
C ALA A 98 -0.13 -15.21 -15.63
N ARG A 99 1.15 -14.86 -15.44
CA ARG A 99 1.75 -14.76 -14.09
C ARG A 99 1.08 -13.67 -13.26
N PHE A 100 0.88 -12.49 -13.83
CA PHE A 100 0.20 -11.39 -13.16
C PHE A 100 -1.22 -11.75 -12.69
N VAL A 101 -1.99 -12.46 -13.52
CA VAL A 101 -3.33 -12.95 -13.15
C VAL A 101 -3.27 -13.93 -11.98
N GLN A 102 -2.29 -14.83 -11.95
CA GLN A 102 -2.10 -15.77 -10.84
C GLN A 102 -1.64 -15.05 -9.56
N ASP A 103 -0.61 -14.21 -9.65
CA ASP A 103 0.01 -13.53 -8.51
C ASP A 103 -0.97 -12.59 -7.78
N ASN A 104 -1.93 -12.01 -8.52
CA ASN A 104 -2.96 -11.13 -7.95
C ASN A 104 -4.27 -11.85 -7.58
N GLY A 105 -4.34 -13.17 -7.78
CA GLY A 105 -5.55 -13.97 -7.52
C GLY A 105 -6.69 -13.74 -8.52
N TYR A 106 -6.41 -13.15 -9.68
CA TYR A 106 -7.43 -12.79 -10.68
C TYR A 106 -8.00 -13.93 -11.48
N ALA A 107 -7.45 -15.14 -11.35
CA ALA A 107 -7.98 -16.33 -12.01
C ALA A 107 -9.44 -16.61 -11.65
N GLU A 108 -9.91 -16.21 -10.45
CA GLU A 108 -11.31 -16.36 -10.04
C GLU A 108 -12.28 -15.50 -10.84
N PHE A 109 -11.80 -14.45 -11.50
CA PHE A 109 -12.59 -13.51 -12.31
C PHE A 109 -12.54 -13.83 -13.82
N ALA A 110 -12.04 -15.00 -14.21
CA ALA A 110 -11.94 -15.39 -15.61
C ALA A 110 -13.31 -15.33 -16.33
N GLY A 111 -13.34 -14.68 -17.50
CA GLY A 111 -14.55 -14.37 -18.28
C GLY A 111 -15.28 -13.10 -17.81
N GLY A 112 -14.75 -12.37 -16.83
CA GLY A 112 -15.41 -11.22 -16.21
C GLY A 112 -14.44 -10.10 -15.83
N PHE A 113 -14.99 -9.09 -15.14
CA PHE A 113 -14.22 -7.95 -14.64
C PHE A 113 -13.75 -8.19 -13.20
N VAL A 114 -12.53 -7.74 -12.90
CA VAL A 114 -12.05 -7.64 -11.53
C VAL A 114 -12.87 -6.56 -10.81
N PRO A 115 -13.50 -6.88 -9.66
CA PRO A 115 -14.26 -5.90 -8.90
C PRO A 115 -13.37 -4.72 -8.48
N ARG A 116 -13.94 -3.51 -8.52
CA ARG A 116 -13.25 -2.31 -8.03
C ARG A 116 -12.81 -2.51 -6.58
N ASN A 117 -11.56 -2.14 -6.31
CA ASN A 117 -10.97 -2.09 -4.97
C ASN A 117 -10.99 -3.43 -4.23
N GLN A 118 -10.90 -4.51 -5.00
CA GLN A 118 -10.79 -5.87 -4.50
C GLN A 118 -9.42 -6.17 -3.88
N ASN A 119 -8.36 -5.52 -4.38
CA ASN A 119 -6.99 -5.70 -3.88
C ASN A 119 -6.57 -4.50 -3.02
N PHE A 120 -5.50 -4.70 -2.26
CA PHE A 120 -4.96 -3.73 -1.33
C PHE A 120 -3.48 -3.55 -1.60
N SER A 121 -2.96 -2.34 -1.39
CA SER A 121 -1.52 -2.14 -1.32
C SER A 121 -0.89 -2.88 -0.14
N ASP A 122 0.44 -3.01 -0.17
CA ASP A 122 1.16 -3.80 0.81
C ASP A 122 0.97 -3.29 2.24
N TRP A 123 1.05 -4.21 3.19
CA TRP A 123 1.02 -3.89 4.60
C TRP A 123 2.24 -3.06 5.01
N SER A 124 2.01 -2.04 5.85
CA SER A 124 3.10 -1.32 6.51
C SER A 124 3.28 -1.80 7.94
N THR A 125 4.52 -2.04 8.34
CA THR A 125 4.88 -2.42 9.72
C THR A 125 5.93 -1.46 10.25
N ARG A 126 5.78 -1.00 11.49
CA ARG A 126 6.75 -0.13 12.14
C ARG A 126 6.88 -0.49 13.60
N VAL A 127 8.11 -0.50 14.09
CA VAL A 127 8.43 -0.59 15.51
C VAL A 127 9.31 0.59 15.87
N ASP A 128 8.85 1.39 16.81
CA ASP A 128 9.59 2.49 17.39
C ASP A 128 10.03 2.09 18.80
N PHE A 129 11.25 2.45 19.16
CA PHE A 129 11.83 2.14 20.45
C PHE A 129 12.33 3.41 21.13
N ARG A 130 12.10 3.53 22.43
CA ARG A 130 12.55 4.64 23.26
C ARG A 130 13.16 4.11 24.54
N ILE A 131 14.30 4.67 24.89
CA ILE A 131 14.96 4.51 26.19
C ILE A 131 14.92 5.87 26.87
N ASP A 132 14.48 5.91 28.11
CA ASP A 132 14.54 7.08 28.97
C ASP A 132 15.31 6.71 30.23
N GLN A 133 16.37 7.45 30.55
CA GLN A 133 17.13 7.30 31.79
C GLN A 133 16.93 8.57 32.61
N GLU A 134 16.36 8.41 33.81
CA GLU A 134 16.36 9.48 34.79
C GLU A 134 17.79 9.74 35.28
N LEU A 135 18.15 11.01 35.38
CA LEU A 135 19.47 11.41 35.85
C LEU A 135 19.36 11.84 37.31
N PRO A 136 20.43 11.65 38.11
CA PRO A 136 20.50 12.23 39.44
C PRO A 136 20.22 13.74 39.38
N LEU A 137 19.63 14.27 40.46
CA LEU A 137 19.32 15.69 40.57
C LEU A 137 20.54 16.54 40.18
N PHE A 138 20.39 17.36 39.14
CA PHE A 138 21.43 18.27 38.68
C PHE A 138 20.96 19.69 38.97
N PHE A 139 21.64 20.38 39.88
CA PHE A 139 21.28 21.74 40.35
C PHE A 139 19.86 21.88 40.94
N GLY A 140 19.31 20.81 41.53
CA GLY A 140 17.96 20.81 42.11
C GLY A 140 16.83 20.59 41.10
N THR A 141 17.15 20.28 39.84
CA THR A 141 16.19 20.02 38.76
C THR A 141 16.23 18.53 38.38
N GLN A 142 15.06 17.95 38.08
CA GLN A 142 14.97 16.60 37.55
C GLN A 142 15.31 16.61 36.06
N ALA A 143 16.21 15.73 35.65
CA ALA A 143 16.63 15.60 34.26
C ALA A 143 16.48 14.16 33.76
N ARG A 144 16.25 14.00 32.46
CA ARG A 144 16.08 12.71 31.79
C ARG A 144 16.86 12.70 30.50
N ALA A 145 17.80 11.77 30.36
CA ALA A 145 18.41 11.46 29.07
C ALA A 145 17.46 10.54 28.28
N TYR A 146 17.33 10.76 26.98
CA TYR A 146 16.51 9.91 26.13
C TYR A 146 17.23 9.52 24.84
N LEU A 147 16.91 8.33 24.35
CA LEU A 147 17.21 7.82 23.03
C LEU A 147 15.92 7.31 22.40
N LYS A 148 15.58 7.79 21.21
CA LYS A 148 14.45 7.35 20.40
C LYS A 148 14.97 6.82 19.08
N ILE A 149 14.56 5.62 18.72
CA ILE A 149 14.84 4.99 17.43
C ILE A 149 13.49 4.75 16.77
N TYR A 150 13.21 5.52 15.74
CA TYR A 150 12.05 5.35 14.89
C TYR A 150 12.36 4.29 13.83
N ASN A 151 11.39 3.40 13.61
CA ASN A 151 11.47 2.32 12.64
C ASN A 151 12.69 1.40 12.81
N VAL A 152 12.87 0.85 14.01
CA VAL A 152 13.93 -0.10 14.37
C VAL A 152 13.99 -1.27 13.38
N LEU A 153 12.84 -1.75 12.90
CA LEU A 153 12.80 -2.83 11.92
C LEU A 153 13.61 -2.52 10.67
N ASN A 154 13.52 -1.28 10.14
CA ASN A 154 14.26 -0.89 8.94
C ASN A 154 15.74 -0.62 9.19
N MET A 155 16.12 -0.36 10.45
CA MET A 155 17.52 -0.32 10.87
C MET A 155 18.15 -1.72 10.88
N LEU A 156 17.35 -2.74 11.23
CA LEU A 156 17.79 -4.14 11.26
C LEU A 156 17.77 -4.80 9.88
N ASN A 157 16.78 -4.48 9.05
CA ASN A 157 16.63 -4.99 7.68
C ASN A 157 15.80 -4.02 6.82
N ASP A 158 16.29 -3.69 5.63
CA ASP A 158 15.70 -2.72 4.69
C ASP A 158 14.31 -3.10 4.11
N SER A 159 13.78 -4.28 4.45
CA SER A 159 12.47 -4.75 4.03
C SER A 159 11.45 -4.87 5.16
N TRP A 160 11.88 -4.97 6.42
CA TRP A 160 10.98 -5.27 7.54
C TRP A 160 10.14 -4.08 7.99
N GLY A 161 10.65 -2.86 7.79
CA GLY A 161 10.01 -1.62 8.23
C GLY A 161 9.42 -0.78 7.09
N ARG A 162 9.15 -1.38 5.92
CA ARG A 162 8.62 -0.65 4.76
C ARG A 162 7.27 0.00 5.07
N GLN A 163 7.14 1.27 4.67
CA GLN A 163 5.91 2.03 4.74
C GLN A 163 5.35 2.18 3.34
N SER A 164 4.09 1.83 3.18
CA SER A 164 3.42 1.69 1.90
C SER A 164 2.10 2.46 1.91
N ASP A 165 1.72 2.92 0.73
CA ASP A 165 0.42 3.50 0.46
C ASP A 165 -0.12 2.96 -0.88
N ALA A 166 -1.38 3.22 -1.18
CA ALA A 166 -1.87 3.04 -2.54
C ALA A 166 -1.47 4.24 -3.42
N PHE A 167 -1.27 4.00 -4.71
CA PHE A 167 -1.16 5.09 -5.66
C PHE A 167 -2.44 5.94 -5.69
N PHE A 168 -2.29 7.24 -5.94
CA PHE A 168 -3.43 8.15 -6.04
C PHE A 168 -4.39 7.81 -7.19
N PHE A 169 -3.84 7.33 -8.31
CA PHE A 169 -4.59 6.89 -9.49
C PHE A 169 -4.60 5.36 -9.59
N ASN A 170 -5.64 4.81 -10.23
CA ASN A 170 -5.69 3.39 -10.57
C ASN A 170 -4.51 2.99 -11.46
N GLN A 171 -4.13 1.72 -11.39
CA GLN A 171 -2.96 1.21 -12.10
C GLN A 171 -3.36 0.54 -13.40
N GLN A 172 -3.18 1.25 -14.51
CA GLN A 172 -3.43 0.71 -15.85
C GLN A 172 -2.37 -0.33 -16.21
N VAL A 173 -2.76 -1.59 -16.26
CA VAL A 173 -1.88 -2.72 -16.55
C VAL A 173 -2.03 -3.25 -17.96
N VAL A 174 -3.18 -3.01 -18.60
CA VAL A 174 -3.44 -3.38 -19.99
C VAL A 174 -3.78 -2.13 -20.80
N THR A 175 -3.12 -1.99 -21.94
CA THR A 175 -3.59 -1.11 -23.02
C THR A 175 -4.51 -1.94 -23.91
N ALA A 176 -5.75 -1.49 -24.04
CA ALA A 176 -6.78 -2.10 -24.84
C ALA A 176 -7.60 -1.08 -25.64
N SER A 177 -8.04 -1.53 -26.81
CA SER A 177 -8.96 -0.85 -27.73
C SER A 177 -10.17 -1.74 -28.04
N LEU A 178 -11.08 -1.27 -28.89
CA LEU A 178 -12.17 -2.09 -29.45
C LEU A 178 -11.95 -2.32 -30.95
N ASP A 179 -12.12 -3.56 -31.39
CA ASP A 179 -12.17 -3.85 -32.82
C ASP A 179 -13.55 -3.53 -33.44
N SER A 180 -13.68 -3.73 -34.76
CA SER A 180 -14.94 -3.49 -35.48
C SER A 180 -16.09 -4.42 -35.06
N GLN A 181 -15.81 -5.46 -34.27
CA GLN A 181 -16.80 -6.39 -33.71
C GLN A 181 -17.09 -6.07 -32.23
N ASN A 182 -16.58 -4.95 -31.70
CA ASN A 182 -16.66 -4.54 -30.30
C ASN A 182 -16.02 -5.53 -29.32
N ARG A 183 -14.99 -6.25 -29.75
CA ARG A 183 -14.16 -7.08 -28.86
C ARG A 183 -13.01 -6.27 -28.32
N TYR A 184 -12.58 -6.56 -27.09
CA TYR A 184 -11.37 -5.97 -26.53
C TYR A 184 -10.16 -6.46 -27.30
N VAL A 185 -9.32 -5.54 -27.77
CA VAL A 185 -8.01 -5.87 -28.33
C VAL A 185 -6.98 -5.56 -27.27
N PHE A 186 -6.30 -6.57 -26.73
CA PHE A 186 -5.24 -6.41 -25.73
C PHE A 186 -3.91 -6.18 -26.44
N GLU A 187 -3.38 -4.96 -26.33
CA GLU A 187 -2.27 -4.47 -27.15
C GLU A 187 -0.93 -4.50 -26.43
N ASP A 188 -0.90 -4.01 -25.18
CA ASP A 188 0.31 -3.93 -24.35
C ASP A 188 -0.02 -4.33 -22.91
N PHE A 189 0.93 -4.98 -22.26
CA PHE A 189 0.84 -5.36 -20.85
C PHE A 189 2.01 -4.76 -20.07
N ARG A 190 1.70 -4.12 -18.93
CA ARG A 190 2.69 -3.64 -17.97
C ARG A 190 2.31 -4.07 -16.57
N ASN A 191 3.16 -4.86 -15.95
CA ASN A 191 3.02 -5.21 -14.55
C ASN A 191 3.27 -3.96 -13.68
N ARG A 192 2.21 -3.32 -13.21
CA ARG A 192 2.27 -2.16 -12.31
C ARG A 192 1.84 -2.59 -10.91
N SER A 193 2.56 -2.12 -9.90
CA SER A 193 2.22 -2.38 -8.50
C SER A 193 1.07 -1.48 -8.05
N LEU A 194 0.19 -1.98 -7.18
CA LEU A 194 -0.76 -1.15 -6.43
C LEU A 194 -0.12 -0.39 -5.26
N THR A 195 1.11 -0.76 -4.90
CA THR A 195 1.83 -0.25 -3.74
C THR A 195 2.79 0.87 -4.14
N ASP A 196 2.53 2.06 -3.60
CA ASP A 196 3.47 3.18 -3.55
C ASP A 196 4.34 3.04 -2.28
N LEU A 197 5.62 2.75 -2.45
CA LEU A 197 6.56 2.71 -1.33
C LEU A 197 6.84 4.15 -0.89
N ARG A 198 6.60 4.45 0.38
CA ARG A 198 6.88 5.75 0.96
C ARG A 198 8.29 5.72 1.52
N GLU A 199 9.29 6.04 0.69
CA GLU A 199 10.71 5.87 1.03
C GLU A 199 11.09 6.69 2.25
N ASN A 200 10.72 7.98 2.28
CA ASN A 200 11.00 8.85 3.42
C ASN A 200 10.39 8.36 4.74
N ALA A 201 9.21 7.74 4.68
CA ALA A 201 8.55 7.18 5.86
C ALA A 201 9.15 5.82 6.29
N THR A 202 9.84 5.14 5.37
CA THR A 202 10.54 3.86 5.58
C THR A 202 11.90 4.05 6.26
N LEU A 203 12.54 5.20 6.12
CA LEU A 203 13.82 5.48 6.77
C LEU A 203 13.71 5.33 8.30
N TYR A 204 14.79 4.83 8.91
CA TYR A 204 14.94 4.87 10.36
C TYR A 204 15.46 6.25 10.78
N GLU A 205 15.11 6.68 11.99
CA GLU A 205 15.54 7.96 12.52
C GLU A 205 15.93 7.82 13.98
N ILE A 206 17.10 8.34 14.36
CA ILE A 206 17.57 8.33 15.74
C ILE A 206 17.52 9.76 16.29
N ARG A 207 16.84 9.94 17.43
CA ARG A 207 16.85 11.19 18.20
C ARG A 207 17.35 10.93 19.60
N MET A 208 18.26 11.75 20.08
CA MET A 208 18.76 11.67 21.45
C MET A 208 18.88 13.06 22.06
N GLY A 209 18.80 13.14 23.38
CA GLY A 209 18.94 14.42 24.08
C GLY A 209 18.73 14.31 25.58
N ILE A 210 18.75 15.46 26.23
CA ILE A 210 18.47 15.63 27.66
C ILE A 210 17.24 16.53 27.78
N GLN A 211 16.27 16.11 28.59
CA GLN A 211 15.08 16.86 28.96
C GLN A 211 15.20 17.30 30.41
N PHE A 212 14.91 18.58 30.69
CA PHE A 212 14.85 19.15 32.03
C PHE A 212 13.38 19.44 32.38
N GLU A 213 12.98 19.11 33.60
CA GLU A 213 11.64 19.39 34.13
C GLU A 213 11.77 20.41 35.27
N PHE A 214 11.20 21.60 35.07
CA PHE A 214 11.27 22.75 35.98
C PHE A 214 9.98 22.90 36.80
#